data_AF-A0A7S0RGP8-F1
#
_entry.id   AF-A0A7S0RGP8-F1
#
_cell.length_a   1.000
_cell.length_b   1.000
_cell.length_c   1.000
_cell.angle_alpha   90.00
_cell.angle_beta   90.00
_cell.angle_gamma   90.00
#
_symmetry.space_group_name_H-M   'P 1'
#
loop_
_entity.id
_entity.type
_entity.pdbx_description
1 polymer ?
#
loop_
_entity_poly.entity_id
_entity_poly.type
_entity_poly.pdbx_seq_one_letter_code
_entity_poly.pdbx_strand_id
1 'polypeptide(L)'
;GSRAASVERHSSLEEQLSTRSSDPGDMPGATKQELKMARAFEVRQRDVLKKAMLAALKAVGGRQEFKESFSEPVWDMFEIDRGAYEQAVAKPMDFKTLRALIGKDAYRYDKGGFEAFRSDLLLIGRNCQQYNSDVEEYVELGQELVDAANEECDKRWQQAQQELQSGVLMSR
;
A
#
# COMPACT_ATOMS: atom_id res chain seq x y z
N GLY A 1 10.03 26.67 31.18
CA GLY A 1 10.56 25.56 30.38
C GLY A 1 9.84 24.29 30.76
N SER A 2 9.02 23.74 29.88
CA SER A 2 8.44 22.39 30.04
C SER A 2 7.86 21.93 28.70
N ARG A 3 8.74 21.53 27.77
CA ARG A 3 8.33 20.95 26.47
C ARG A 3 9.27 19.86 25.97
N ALA A 4 10.34 19.55 26.72
CA ALA A 4 11.34 18.56 26.35
C ALA A 4 11.02 17.12 26.84
N ALA A 5 10.24 16.95 27.91
CA ALA A 5 10.04 15.64 28.55
C ALA A 5 8.97 14.73 27.89
N SER A 6 8.28 15.20 26.84
CA SER A 6 7.29 14.40 26.10
C SER A 6 7.80 13.84 24.77
N VAL A 7 8.89 14.36 24.24
CA VAL A 7 9.42 13.93 22.93
C VAL A 7 10.30 12.68 23.06
N GLU A 8 11.03 12.53 24.17
CA GLU A 8 11.92 11.37 24.38
C GLU A 8 11.19 10.05 24.62
N ARG A 9 9.94 10.07 25.11
CA ARG A 9 9.17 8.84 25.38
C ARG A 9 8.52 8.22 24.14
N HIS A 10 8.32 8.98 23.06
CA HIS A 10 7.76 8.44 21.82
C HIS A 10 8.83 7.82 20.92
N SER A 11 10.06 8.35 20.91
CA SER A 11 11.15 7.80 20.09
C SER A 11 11.59 6.40 20.56
N SER A 12 11.51 6.10 21.84
CA SER A 12 11.97 4.81 22.38
C SER A 12 11.06 3.63 22.00
N LEU A 13 9.77 3.86 21.75
CA LEU A 13 8.82 2.81 21.37
C LEU A 13 8.93 2.43 19.88
N GLU A 14 9.17 3.39 19.00
CA GLU A 14 9.36 3.13 17.56
C GLU A 14 10.65 2.36 17.29
N GLU A 15 11.72 2.64 18.06
CA GLU A 15 13.00 1.95 17.94
C GLU A 15 12.96 0.50 18.47
N GLN A 16 12.12 0.24 19.48
CA GLN A 16 11.87 -1.11 20.01
C GLN A 16 10.98 -1.98 19.12
N LEU A 17 10.13 -1.36 18.29
CA LEU A 17 9.28 -2.06 17.33
C LEU A 17 10.01 -2.36 16.00
N SER A 18 11.09 -1.63 15.71
CA SER A 18 11.91 -1.82 14.50
C SER A 18 12.91 -3.00 14.60
N THR A 19 13.23 -3.46 15.81
CA THR A 19 14.26 -4.50 16.06
C THR A 19 13.69 -5.88 16.39
N ARG A 20 12.37 -6.05 16.47
CA ARG A 20 11.75 -7.36 16.73
C ARG A 20 11.58 -8.15 15.44
N SER A 21 12.29 -9.29 15.39
CA SER A 21 12.11 -10.34 14.40
C SER A 21 10.62 -10.58 14.13
N SER A 22 10.26 -10.67 12.84
CA SER A 22 8.91 -10.96 12.38
C SER A 22 8.50 -12.43 12.56
N ASP A 23 9.33 -13.23 13.24
CA ASP A 23 9.10 -14.65 13.47
C ASP A 23 8.65 -14.90 14.93
N PRO A 24 7.38 -15.27 15.18
CA PRO A 24 6.83 -15.50 16.52
C PRO A 24 7.52 -16.65 17.29
N GLY A 25 8.34 -17.47 16.60
CA GLY A 25 9.03 -18.61 17.19
C GLY A 25 10.28 -18.28 18.01
N ASP A 26 10.82 -17.06 17.92
CA ASP A 26 12.17 -16.73 18.41
C ASP A 26 12.18 -15.79 19.64
N MET A 27 11.11 -15.81 20.43
CA MET A 27 10.98 -15.03 21.67
C MET A 27 11.22 -15.91 22.91
N PRO A 28 12.47 -16.18 23.32
CA PRO A 28 12.76 -16.96 24.52
C PRO A 28 12.18 -16.26 25.76
N GLY A 29 11.22 -16.93 26.43
CA GLY A 29 10.62 -16.46 27.69
C GLY A 29 9.22 -15.85 27.59
N ALA A 30 8.61 -15.76 26.40
CA ALA A 30 7.23 -15.29 26.26
C ALA A 30 6.22 -16.29 26.85
N THR A 31 5.28 -15.76 27.64
CA THR A 31 4.15 -16.53 28.16
C THR A 31 3.18 -16.91 27.03
N LYS A 32 2.42 -17.99 27.22
CA LYS A 32 1.35 -18.39 26.29
C LYS A 32 0.35 -17.25 26.01
N GLN A 33 0.12 -16.38 27.00
CA GLN A 33 -0.77 -15.24 26.87
C GLN A 33 -0.18 -14.17 25.96
N GLU A 34 1.11 -13.85 26.09
CA GLU A 34 1.81 -12.90 25.22
C GLU A 34 1.83 -13.38 23.76
N LEU A 35 2.10 -14.66 23.53
CA LEU A 35 2.05 -15.26 22.19
C LEU A 35 0.64 -15.18 21.58
N LYS A 36 -0.41 -15.41 22.38
CA LYS A 36 -1.80 -15.28 21.93
C LYS A 36 -2.14 -13.83 21.56
N MET A 37 -1.69 -12.86 22.37
CA MET A 37 -1.89 -11.44 22.10
C MET A 37 -1.14 -10.98 20.84
N ALA A 38 0.12 -11.40 20.67
CA ALA A 38 0.91 -11.09 19.49
C ALA A 38 0.23 -11.60 18.21
N ARG A 39 -0.22 -12.86 18.21
CA ARG A 39 -0.93 -13.43 17.07
C ARG A 39 -2.26 -12.71 16.77
N ALA A 40 -2.99 -12.31 17.81
CA ALA A 40 -4.22 -11.53 17.64
C ALA A 40 -3.93 -10.14 17.02
N PHE A 41 -2.83 -9.51 17.42
CA PHE A 41 -2.38 -8.25 16.84
C PHE A 41 -1.98 -8.42 15.37
N GLU A 42 -1.23 -9.45 15.01
CA GLU A 42 -0.83 -9.73 13.61
C GLU A 42 -2.05 -9.95 12.70
N VAL A 43 -3.04 -10.73 13.15
CA VAL A 43 -4.28 -10.95 12.39
C VAL A 43 -5.02 -9.63 12.17
N ARG A 44 -5.12 -8.80 13.20
CA ARG A 44 -5.75 -7.48 13.07
C ARG A 44 -4.96 -6.57 12.14
N GLN A 45 -3.64 -6.52 12.27
CA GLN A 45 -2.77 -5.70 11.42
C GLN A 45 -2.95 -6.07 9.96
N ARG A 46 -2.96 -7.37 9.65
CA ARG A 46 -3.30 -7.90 8.33
C ARG A 46 -4.63 -7.38 7.83
N ASP A 47 -5.70 -7.57 8.61
CA ASP A 47 -7.06 -7.25 8.15
C ASP A 47 -7.24 -5.73 7.92
N VAL A 48 -6.69 -4.89 8.81
CA VAL A 48 -6.72 -3.43 8.69
C VAL A 48 -5.95 -2.97 7.44
N LEU A 49 -4.72 -3.44 7.25
CA LEU A 49 -3.89 -3.01 6.12
C LEU A 49 -4.41 -3.54 4.78
N LYS A 50 -4.91 -4.79 4.73
CA LYS A 50 -5.57 -5.33 3.54
C LYS A 50 -6.78 -4.49 3.14
N LYS A 51 -7.61 -4.12 4.12
CA LYS A 51 -8.76 -3.25 3.92
C LYS A 51 -8.33 -1.86 3.44
N ALA A 52 -7.27 -1.30 4.00
CA ALA A 52 -6.73 0.00 3.58
C ALA A 52 -6.24 -0.02 2.13
N MET A 53 -5.47 -1.03 1.72
CA MET A 53 -5.01 -1.20 0.34
C MET A 53 -6.19 -1.34 -0.64
N LEU A 54 -7.17 -2.21 -0.33
CA LEU A 54 -8.36 -2.38 -1.17
C LEU A 54 -9.19 -1.09 -1.27
N ALA A 55 -9.27 -0.31 -0.20
CA ALA A 55 -10.03 0.92 -0.19
C ALA A 55 -9.33 2.05 -0.98
N ALA A 56 -8.00 2.15 -0.91
CA ALA A 56 -7.22 3.04 -1.76
C ALA A 56 -7.40 2.68 -3.24
N LEU A 57 -7.22 1.39 -3.59
CA LEU A 57 -7.40 0.91 -4.96
C LEU A 57 -8.83 1.18 -5.48
N LYS A 58 -9.85 0.97 -4.65
CA LYS A 58 -11.24 1.26 -5.01
C LYS A 58 -11.50 2.76 -5.20
N ALA A 59 -10.89 3.61 -4.39
CA ALA A 59 -11.06 5.06 -4.49
C ALA A 59 -10.40 5.63 -5.76
N VAL A 60 -9.20 5.15 -6.09
CA VAL A 60 -8.50 5.54 -7.32
C VAL A 60 -9.18 4.92 -8.54
N GLY A 61 -9.26 3.60 -8.64
CA GLY A 61 -9.86 2.93 -9.80
C GLY A 61 -11.38 3.06 -9.92
N GLY A 62 -12.03 3.74 -8.97
CA GLY A 62 -13.44 4.09 -9.02
C GLY A 62 -13.73 5.36 -9.83
N ARG A 63 -12.70 6.20 -10.06
CA ARG A 63 -12.81 7.43 -10.86
C ARG A 63 -13.08 7.11 -12.33
N GLN A 64 -13.93 7.90 -12.98
CA GLN A 64 -14.46 7.55 -14.30
C GLN A 64 -13.35 7.62 -15.36
N GLU A 65 -12.57 8.69 -15.31
CA GLU A 65 -11.41 8.98 -16.16
C GLU A 65 -10.38 7.83 -16.17
N PHE A 66 -10.27 7.06 -15.08
CA PHE A 66 -9.30 5.97 -14.97
C PHE A 66 -9.83 4.61 -15.41
N LYS A 67 -11.16 4.41 -15.39
CA LYS A 67 -11.76 3.11 -15.71
C LYS A 67 -11.51 2.70 -17.15
N GLU A 68 -11.54 3.67 -18.05
CA GLU A 68 -11.42 3.46 -19.48
C GLU A 68 -9.99 3.12 -19.92
N SER A 69 -8.99 3.40 -19.07
CA SER A 69 -7.58 3.25 -19.44
C SER A 69 -6.79 2.26 -18.58
N PHE A 70 -7.20 2.01 -17.34
CA PHE A 70 -6.35 1.32 -16.35
C PHE A 70 -7.02 0.13 -15.63
N SER A 71 -8.25 -0.22 -16.00
CA SER A 71 -9.01 -1.28 -15.31
C SER A 71 -8.46 -2.69 -15.55
N GLU A 72 -7.95 -2.93 -16.75
CA GLU A 72 -7.47 -4.21 -17.23
C GLU A 72 -6.04 -4.05 -17.77
N PRO A 73 -5.29 -5.15 -17.97
CA PRO A 73 -3.99 -5.08 -18.63
C PRO A 73 -4.08 -4.40 -20.01
N VAL A 74 -3.05 -3.63 -20.38
CA VAL A 74 -3.06 -2.82 -21.60
C VAL A 74 -3.36 -3.65 -22.87
N TRP A 75 -2.82 -4.87 -22.97
CA TRP A 75 -3.06 -5.78 -24.10
C TRP A 75 -4.48 -6.36 -24.15
N ASP A 76 -5.24 -6.27 -23.06
CA ASP A 76 -6.66 -6.67 -23.03
C ASP A 76 -7.59 -5.50 -23.37
N MET A 77 -7.07 -4.25 -23.39
CA MET A 77 -7.85 -3.03 -23.62
C MET A 77 -7.59 -2.37 -24.97
N PHE A 78 -6.35 -2.45 -25.47
CA PHE A 78 -5.90 -1.68 -26.62
C PHE A 78 -5.16 -2.54 -27.64
N GLU A 79 -5.39 -2.24 -28.91
CA GLU A 79 -4.56 -2.77 -30.01
C GLU A 79 -3.25 -1.96 -30.08
N ILE A 80 -2.22 -2.44 -29.39
CA ILE A 80 -0.90 -1.80 -29.32
C ILE A 80 0.21 -2.71 -29.87
N ASP A 81 1.29 -2.09 -30.34
CA ASP A 81 2.53 -2.82 -30.61
C ASP A 81 3.14 -3.29 -29.28
N ARG A 82 2.93 -4.57 -28.99
CA ARG A 82 3.45 -5.21 -27.78
C ARG A 82 4.98 -5.15 -27.69
N GLY A 83 5.68 -5.26 -28.81
CA GLY A 83 7.13 -5.21 -28.84
C GLY A 83 7.66 -3.81 -28.49
N ALA A 84 7.00 -2.76 -28.98
CA ALA A 84 7.32 -1.39 -28.60
C ALA A 84 6.98 -1.12 -27.11
N TYR A 85 5.82 -1.59 -26.66
CA TYR A 85 5.39 -1.41 -25.27
C TYR A 85 6.32 -2.11 -24.27
N GLU A 86 6.70 -3.37 -24.51
CA GLU A 86 7.62 -4.11 -23.64
C GLU A 86 9.06 -3.53 -23.64
N GLN A 87 9.46 -2.80 -24.69
CA GLN A 87 10.73 -2.06 -24.71
C GLN A 87 10.67 -0.79 -23.85
N ALA A 88 9.52 -0.10 -23.83
CA ALA A 88 9.33 1.11 -23.06
C ALA A 88 9.00 0.83 -21.58
N VAL A 89 8.16 -0.17 -21.31
CA VAL A 89 7.59 -0.45 -19.98
C VAL A 89 8.13 -1.77 -19.44
N ALA A 90 9.01 -1.68 -18.44
CA ALA A 90 9.67 -2.85 -17.85
C ALA A 90 8.74 -3.75 -17.01
N LYS A 91 7.74 -3.15 -16.35
CA LYS A 91 6.78 -3.89 -15.50
C LYS A 91 5.37 -3.33 -15.72
N PRO A 92 4.56 -3.94 -16.58
CA PRO A 92 3.15 -3.57 -16.76
C PRO A 92 2.36 -3.75 -15.45
N MET A 93 1.38 -2.88 -15.22
CA MET A 93 0.50 -2.92 -14.04
C MET A 93 -0.85 -2.28 -14.37
N ASP A 94 -1.90 -2.77 -13.72
CA ASP A 94 -3.28 -2.32 -13.89
C ASP A 94 -4.11 -2.60 -12.60
N PHE A 95 -5.33 -2.06 -12.51
CA PHE A 95 -6.14 -2.21 -11.30
C PHE A 95 -6.60 -3.64 -11.02
N LYS A 96 -6.85 -4.46 -12.04
CA LYS A 96 -7.22 -5.87 -11.87
C LYS A 96 -6.04 -6.68 -11.35
N THR A 97 -4.84 -6.45 -11.88
CA THR A 97 -3.60 -7.08 -11.40
C THR A 97 -3.32 -6.70 -9.94
N LEU A 98 -3.42 -5.40 -9.59
CA LEU A 98 -3.26 -4.95 -8.20
C LEU A 98 -4.26 -5.60 -7.25
N ARG A 99 -5.54 -5.68 -7.66
CA ARG A 99 -6.57 -6.34 -6.87
C ARG A 99 -6.23 -7.82 -6.64
N ALA A 100 -5.74 -8.50 -7.67
CA ALA A 100 -5.31 -9.89 -7.57
C ALA A 100 -4.11 -10.07 -6.64
N LEU A 101 -3.13 -9.16 -6.67
CA LEU A 101 -1.96 -9.18 -5.78
C LEU A 101 -2.38 -9.03 -4.30
N ILE A 102 -3.28 -8.09 -4.00
CA ILE A 102 -3.83 -7.95 -2.63
C ILE A 102 -4.63 -9.19 -2.24
N GLY A 103 -5.44 -9.72 -3.16
CA GLY A 103 -6.26 -10.92 -2.93
C GLY A 103 -5.42 -12.15 -2.57
N LYS A 104 -4.26 -12.30 -3.22
CA LYS A 104 -3.28 -13.38 -3.02
C LYS A 104 -2.32 -13.15 -1.85
N ASP A 105 -2.52 -12.10 -1.05
CA ASP A 105 -1.60 -11.72 0.04
C ASP A 105 -0.14 -11.55 -0.42
N ALA A 106 0.05 -11.01 -1.64
CA ALA A 106 1.39 -10.80 -2.22
C ALA A 106 2.18 -9.66 -1.56
N TYR A 107 1.51 -8.80 -0.79
CA TYR A 107 2.12 -7.74 -0.01
C TYR A 107 2.22 -8.14 1.46
N ARG A 108 3.30 -7.73 2.11
CA ARG A 108 3.39 -7.81 3.57
C ARG A 108 2.38 -6.84 4.20
N TYR A 109 1.97 -7.16 5.42
CA TYR A 109 1.04 -6.33 6.18
C TYR A 109 1.78 -5.53 7.24
N ASP A 110 2.74 -4.75 6.75
CA ASP A 110 3.53 -3.80 7.50
C ASP A 110 3.68 -2.50 6.67
N LYS A 111 4.47 -1.54 7.16
CA LYS A 111 4.74 -0.29 6.43
C LYS A 111 5.36 -0.55 5.05
N GLY A 112 6.35 -1.43 4.97
CA GLY A 112 7.06 -1.72 3.72
C GLY A 112 6.19 -2.41 2.67
N GLY A 113 5.27 -3.29 3.10
CA GLY A 113 4.30 -3.91 2.19
C GLY A 113 3.22 -2.93 1.71
N PHE A 114 2.80 -1.98 2.56
CA PHE A 114 1.94 -0.87 2.12
C PHE A 114 2.64 0.05 1.12
N GLU A 115 3.93 0.37 1.34
CA GLU A 115 4.76 1.12 0.38
C GLU A 115 4.96 0.37 -0.93
N ALA A 116 5.13 -0.96 -0.90
CA ALA A 116 5.19 -1.79 -2.10
C ALA A 116 3.89 -1.74 -2.91
N PHE A 117 2.73 -1.84 -2.23
CA PHE A 117 1.43 -1.65 -2.87
C PHE A 117 1.30 -0.25 -3.49
N ARG A 118 1.67 0.81 -2.76
CA ARG A 118 1.66 2.19 -3.27
C ARG A 118 2.54 2.30 -4.51
N SER A 119 3.73 1.72 -4.49
CA SER A 119 4.66 1.74 -5.63
C SER A 119 4.05 1.11 -6.87
N ASP A 120 3.39 -0.05 -6.74
CA ASP A 120 2.73 -0.70 -7.88
C ASP A 120 1.49 0.08 -8.36
N LEU A 121 0.77 0.77 -7.46
CA LEU A 121 -0.33 1.67 -7.86
C LEU A 121 0.18 2.89 -8.64
N LEU A 122 1.26 3.52 -8.19
CA LEU A 122 1.90 4.64 -8.88
C LEU A 122 2.49 4.22 -10.23
N LEU A 123 2.93 2.97 -10.34
CA LEU A 123 3.51 2.43 -11.57
C LEU A 123 2.53 2.45 -12.74
N ILE A 124 1.22 2.34 -12.50
CA ILE A 124 0.19 2.43 -13.54
C ILE A 124 0.29 3.77 -14.27
N GLY A 125 0.24 4.88 -13.53
CA GLY A 125 0.32 6.23 -14.10
C GLY A 125 1.69 6.52 -14.72
N ARG A 126 2.78 6.07 -14.08
CA ARG A 126 4.15 6.26 -14.60
C ARG A 126 4.38 5.50 -15.91
N ASN A 127 3.88 4.27 -16.03
CA ASN A 127 3.94 3.52 -17.28
C ASN A 127 3.15 4.21 -18.39
N CYS A 128 1.99 4.79 -18.04
CA CYS A 128 1.19 5.59 -18.97
C CYS A 128 1.99 6.79 -19.50
N GLN A 129 2.61 7.56 -18.61
CA GLN A 129 3.45 8.71 -18.98
C GLN A 129 4.66 8.30 -19.82
N GLN A 130 5.32 7.20 -19.45
CA GLN A 130 6.53 6.73 -20.12
C GLN A 130 6.26 6.24 -21.54
N TYR A 131 5.20 5.46 -21.73
CA TYR A 131 4.87 4.94 -23.07
C TYR A 131 4.29 6.03 -23.97
N ASN A 132 3.45 6.91 -23.43
CA ASN A 132 2.74 7.94 -24.19
C ASN A 132 3.38 9.33 -24.04
N SER A 133 4.72 9.39 -23.94
CA SER A 133 5.43 10.63 -23.60
C SER A 133 5.25 11.79 -24.58
N ASP A 134 4.79 11.50 -25.80
CA ASP A 134 4.50 12.45 -26.87
C ASP A 134 2.99 12.78 -27.01
N VAL A 135 2.14 12.20 -26.17
CA VAL A 135 0.69 12.43 -26.16
C VAL A 135 0.27 13.09 -24.84
N GLU A 136 0.12 14.42 -24.89
CA GLU A 136 -0.16 15.28 -23.72
C GLU A 136 -1.32 14.77 -22.86
N GLU A 137 -2.44 14.37 -23.48
CA GLU A 137 -3.62 13.82 -22.81
C GLU A 137 -3.28 12.62 -21.90
N TYR A 138 -2.45 11.69 -22.37
CA TYR A 138 -2.07 10.51 -21.56
C TYR A 138 -1.00 10.81 -20.52
N VAL A 139 -0.17 11.83 -20.75
CA VAL A 139 0.80 12.31 -19.76
C VAL A 139 0.06 12.96 -18.58
N GLU A 140 -0.93 13.80 -18.88
CA GLU A 140 -1.81 14.41 -17.87
C GLU A 140 -2.62 13.35 -17.12
N LEU A 141 -3.29 12.44 -17.84
CA LEU A 141 -4.06 11.35 -17.22
C LEU A 141 -3.20 10.47 -16.29
N GLY A 142 -1.97 10.17 -16.72
CA GLY A 142 -1.01 9.42 -15.89
C GLY A 142 -0.59 10.19 -14.64
N GLN A 143 -0.42 11.52 -14.74
CA GLN A 143 -0.11 12.39 -13.60
C GLN A 143 -1.28 12.46 -12.61
N GLU A 144 -2.50 12.63 -13.11
CA GLU A 144 -3.72 12.64 -12.29
C GLU A 144 -3.87 11.34 -11.49
N LEU A 145 -3.55 10.18 -12.08
CA LEU A 145 -3.56 8.90 -11.37
C LEU A 145 -2.50 8.88 -10.26
N VAL A 146 -1.28 9.35 -10.55
CA VAL A 146 -0.19 9.42 -9.56
C VAL A 146 -0.59 10.26 -8.36
N ASP A 147 -1.19 11.43 -8.60
CA ASP A 147 -1.62 12.35 -7.54
C ASP A 147 -2.76 11.74 -6.71
N ALA A 148 -3.77 11.17 -7.39
CA ALA A 148 -4.87 10.45 -6.76
C ALA A 148 -4.38 9.28 -5.88
N ALA A 149 -3.42 8.51 -6.38
CA ALA A 149 -2.84 7.37 -5.68
C ALA A 149 -2.07 7.81 -4.44
N ASN A 150 -1.27 8.87 -4.53
CA ASN A 150 -0.57 9.43 -3.37
C ASN A 150 -1.54 9.88 -2.29
N GLU A 151 -2.53 10.70 -2.66
CA GLU A 151 -3.53 11.23 -1.73
C GLU A 151 -4.30 10.12 -1.01
N GLU A 152 -4.86 9.17 -1.76
CA GLU A 152 -5.64 8.09 -1.17
C GLU A 152 -4.77 7.12 -0.37
N CYS A 153 -3.53 6.83 -0.79
CA CYS A 153 -2.61 6.00 0.00
C CYS A 153 -2.25 6.66 1.33
N ASP A 154 -1.91 7.96 1.33
CA ASP A 154 -1.56 8.68 2.55
C ASP A 154 -2.74 8.72 3.53
N LYS A 155 -3.94 9.03 3.02
CA LYS A 155 -5.19 9.00 3.79
C LYS A 155 -5.47 7.62 4.39
N ARG A 156 -5.35 6.55 3.59
CA ARG A 156 -5.66 5.19 4.06
C ARG A 156 -4.62 4.67 5.04
N TRP A 157 -3.36 5.03 4.86
CA TRP A 157 -2.30 4.71 5.80
C TRP A 157 -2.55 5.36 7.17
N GLN A 158 -2.87 6.65 7.19
CA GLN A 158 -3.18 7.37 8.44
C GLN A 158 -4.38 6.77 9.17
N GLN A 159 -5.46 6.44 8.44
CA GLN A 159 -6.64 5.78 9.01
C GLN A 159 -6.30 4.41 9.59
N ALA A 160 -5.52 3.60 8.87
CA ALA A 160 -5.08 2.29 9.34
C ALA A 160 -4.23 2.40 10.62
N GLN A 161 -3.31 3.36 10.68
CA GLN A 161 -2.49 3.62 11.87
C GLN A 161 -3.36 3.97 13.09
N GLN A 162 -4.34 4.86 12.92
CA GLN A 162 -5.28 5.23 13.98
C GLN A 162 -6.12 4.02 14.44
N GLU A 163 -6.60 3.20 13.50
CA GLU A 163 -7.36 1.99 13.81
C GLU A 163 -6.52 0.96 14.57
N LEU A 164 -5.24 0.81 14.25
CA LEU A 164 -4.34 -0.10 14.96
C LEU A 164 -4.02 0.41 16.37
N GLN A 165 -3.85 1.71 16.56
CA GLN A 165 -3.61 2.32 17.86
C GLN A 165 -4.84 2.28 18.78
N SER A 166 -6.04 2.53 18.24
CA SER A 166 -7.26 2.70 19.05
C SER A 166 -7.70 1.42 19.77
N GLY A 167 -7.49 0.24 19.17
CA GLY A 167 -7.81 -1.00 19.88
C GLY A 167 -6.63 -1.64 20.60
N VAL A 168 -5.49 -0.95 20.73
CA VAL A 168 -4.53 -1.23 21.82
C VAL A 168 -5.03 -0.60 23.13
N LEU A 169 -5.72 0.53 23.05
CA LEU A 169 -6.25 1.28 24.20
C LEU A 169 -7.47 0.61 24.88
N MET A 170 -8.28 -0.17 24.15
CA MET A 170 -9.44 -0.87 24.73
C MET A 170 -9.10 -2.20 25.43
N SER A 171 -7.84 -2.61 25.41
CA SER A 171 -7.34 -3.86 26.02
C SER A 171 -6.44 -3.63 27.25
N ARG A 172 -6.39 -2.39 27.76
CA ARG A 172 -5.77 -2.02 29.05
C ARG A 172 -6.85 -1.82 30.10
#